data_AF-A0A554SNX6-F1
#
_entry.id   AF-A0A554SNX6-F1
#
_cell.length_a   1.000
_cell.length_b   1.000
_cell.length_c   1.000
_cell.angle_alpha   90.00
_cell.angle_beta   90.00
_cell.angle_gamma   90.00
#
_symmetry.space_group_name_H-M   'P 1'
#
loop_
_entity.id
_entity.type
_entity.pdbx_description
1 polymer ?
#
loop_
_entity_poly.entity_id
_entity_poly.type
_entity_poly.pdbx_seq_one_letter_code
_entity_poly.pdbx_strand_id
1 'polypeptide(L)'
;MTQTGPLDAEGVRALFGELSDRLAEAGVPAQLFVVGGAAMALAYDADRLTRDVDALFVPAPEVRRIAEEMSGPHGLEPDWLNDAAKGFLPGTDEHPHTVFESESLLVQVPSPEYLLAMKLHASRDDRDLDDAALLFNRLGYTIAQECIDLLTAIYPTGQLLPRHRYIAEEVATRAHARHDAPTTAPREAPPGTDHR
;
A
#
# COMPACT_ATOMS: atom_id res chain seq x y z
N MET A 1 5.34 -25.54 7.82
CA MET A 1 5.19 -24.57 6.71
C MET A 1 3.71 -24.22 6.66
N THR A 2 3.30 -23.32 7.55
CA THR A 2 1.93 -22.79 7.56
C THR A 2 1.92 -21.72 6.48
N GLN A 3 1.14 -21.90 5.41
CA GLN A 3 1.03 -20.84 4.40
C GLN A 3 0.25 -19.69 5.03
N THR A 4 0.94 -18.57 5.26
CA THR A 4 0.33 -17.27 5.50
C THR A 4 -0.51 -16.91 4.29
N GLY A 5 -1.83 -16.96 4.45
CA GLY A 5 -2.76 -16.55 3.40
C GLY A 5 -2.60 -15.06 3.10
N PRO A 6 -2.87 -14.63 1.85
CA PRO A 6 -2.83 -13.21 1.52
C PRO A 6 -3.93 -12.45 2.30
N LEU A 7 -3.57 -11.34 2.93
CA LEU A 7 -4.42 -10.44 3.72
C LEU A 7 -5.07 -9.39 2.82
N ASP A 8 -6.38 -9.19 2.97
CA ASP A 8 -7.10 -8.05 2.40
C ASP A 8 -7.14 -6.85 3.37
N ALA A 9 -7.78 -5.76 2.95
CA ALA A 9 -7.88 -4.55 3.74
C ALA A 9 -8.63 -4.75 5.07
N GLU A 10 -9.61 -5.65 5.11
CA GLU A 10 -10.38 -5.94 6.34
C GLU A 10 -9.53 -6.73 7.33
N GLY A 11 -8.82 -7.76 6.87
CA GLY A 11 -7.88 -8.54 7.66
C GLY A 11 -6.76 -7.70 8.25
N VAL A 12 -6.20 -6.77 7.46
CA VAL A 12 -5.18 -5.83 7.97
C VAL A 12 -5.75 -4.90 9.04
N ARG A 13 -6.97 -4.37 8.87
CA ARG A 13 -7.62 -3.52 9.90
C ARG A 13 -7.94 -4.29 11.17
N ALA A 14 -8.35 -5.56 11.07
CA ALA A 14 -8.57 -6.42 12.22
C ALA A 14 -7.28 -6.63 13.03
N LEU A 15 -6.14 -6.84 12.36
CA LEU A 15 -4.83 -6.91 13.00
C LEU A 15 -4.44 -5.59 13.68
N PHE A 16 -4.77 -4.43 13.09
CA PHE A 16 -4.56 -3.15 13.77
C PHE A 16 -5.42 -2.98 15.02
N GLY A 17 -6.65 -3.50 15.01
CA GLY A 17 -7.51 -3.57 16.20
C GLY A 17 -6.85 -4.34 17.34
N GLU A 18 -6.38 -5.56 17.07
CA GLU A 18 -5.70 -6.36 18.09
C GLU A 18 -4.37 -5.74 18.54
N LEU A 19 -3.59 -5.16 17.62
CA LEU A 19 -2.37 -4.45 17.94
C LEU A 19 -2.66 -3.26 18.88
N SER A 20 -3.72 -2.50 18.60
CA SER A 20 -4.19 -1.39 19.43
C SER A 20 -4.55 -1.86 20.85
N ASP A 21 -5.29 -2.96 20.99
CA ASP A 21 -5.67 -3.51 22.29
C ASP A 21 -4.43 -3.92 23.10
N ARG A 22 -3.49 -4.66 22.50
CA ARG A 22 -2.23 -5.08 23.16
C ARG A 22 -1.33 -3.90 23.51
N LEU A 23 -1.29 -2.87 22.68
CA LEU A 23 -0.58 -1.62 22.95
C LEU A 23 -1.20 -0.87 24.14
N ALA A 24 -2.53 -0.84 24.23
CA ALA A 24 -3.25 -0.23 25.35
C ALA A 24 -2.97 -0.98 26.67
N GLU A 25 -2.99 -2.32 26.66
CA GLU A 25 -2.64 -3.15 27.81
C GLU A 25 -1.19 -2.92 28.28
N ALA A 26 -0.27 -2.68 27.34
CA ALA A 26 1.12 -2.36 27.61
C ALA A 26 1.35 -0.89 28.03
N GLY A 27 0.33 -0.02 27.91
CA GLY A 27 0.46 1.42 28.16
C GLY A 27 1.37 2.13 27.14
N VAL A 28 1.47 1.61 25.92
CA VAL A 28 2.36 2.12 24.86
C VAL A 28 1.54 2.78 23.75
N PRO A 29 1.52 4.12 23.64
CA PRO A 29 0.97 4.76 22.47
C PRO A 29 1.91 4.57 21.27
N ALA A 30 1.35 4.23 20.10
CA ALA A 30 2.12 4.01 18.89
C ALA A 30 1.54 4.72 17.66
N GLN A 31 2.42 4.98 16.70
CA GLN A 31 2.07 5.50 15.38
C GLN A 31 2.71 4.63 14.32
N LEU A 32 1.93 4.27 13.30
CA LEU A 32 2.35 3.52 12.12
C LEU A 32 2.15 4.39 10.88
N PHE A 33 3.16 4.44 10.01
CA PHE A 33 3.06 4.96 8.66
C PHE A 33 3.29 3.80 7.69
N VAL A 34 2.19 3.20 7.25
CA VAL A 34 2.12 1.99 6.43
C VAL A 34 2.32 2.34 4.97
N VAL A 35 3.24 1.67 4.29
CA VAL A 35 3.61 1.91 2.89
C VAL A 35 3.48 0.64 2.05
N GLY A 36 3.90 0.70 0.79
CA GLY A 36 3.99 -0.48 -0.06
C GLY A 36 2.63 -1.12 -0.39
N GLY A 37 2.59 -2.46 -0.42
CA GLY A 37 1.40 -3.21 -0.82
C GLY A 37 0.22 -3.07 0.15
N ALA A 38 0.51 -2.99 1.46
CA ALA A 38 -0.52 -2.77 2.47
C ALA A 38 -1.18 -1.39 2.34
N ALA A 39 -0.40 -0.34 2.03
CA ALA A 39 -0.96 0.99 1.75
C ALA A 39 -1.90 0.99 0.54
N MET A 40 -1.53 0.26 -0.53
CA MET A 40 -2.41 0.06 -1.69
C MET A 40 -3.74 -0.58 -1.28
N ALA A 41 -3.70 -1.69 -0.52
CA ALA A 41 -4.89 -2.37 -0.04
C ALA A 41 -5.78 -1.48 0.84
N LEU A 42 -5.18 -0.69 1.73
CA LEU A 42 -5.92 0.09 2.72
C LEU A 42 -6.60 1.34 2.15
N ALA A 43 -6.10 1.91 1.05
CA ALA A 43 -6.57 3.22 0.57
C ALA A 43 -6.79 3.36 -0.94
N TYR A 44 -6.19 2.53 -1.78
CA TYR A 44 -6.11 2.81 -3.22
C TYR A 44 -6.69 1.72 -4.12
N ASP A 45 -6.62 0.46 -3.69
CA ASP A 45 -7.08 -0.72 -4.42
C ASP A 45 -7.73 -1.73 -3.45
N ALA A 46 -9.07 -1.79 -3.44
CA ALA A 46 -9.81 -2.63 -2.50
C ALA A 46 -9.66 -4.13 -2.76
N ASP A 47 -9.32 -4.52 -4.00
CA ASP A 47 -9.11 -5.92 -4.39
C ASP A 47 -7.65 -6.37 -4.13
N ARG A 48 -6.80 -5.45 -3.65
CA ARG A 48 -5.40 -5.75 -3.37
C ARG A 48 -5.27 -6.62 -2.14
N LEU A 49 -4.56 -7.72 -2.34
CA LEU A 49 -4.05 -8.54 -1.25
C LEU A 49 -2.57 -8.28 -0.98
N THR A 50 -2.18 -8.33 0.29
CA THR A 50 -0.80 -8.22 0.76
C THR A 50 -0.41 -9.44 1.59
N ARG A 51 0.88 -9.73 1.72
CA ARG A 51 1.35 -10.82 2.61
C ARG A 51 1.77 -10.28 3.98
N ASP A 52 2.18 -9.03 3.99
CA ASP A 52 2.82 -8.33 5.08
C ASP A 52 2.43 -6.85 5.04
N VAL A 53 2.82 -6.14 6.09
CA VAL A 53 2.63 -4.71 6.32
C VAL A 53 4.02 -4.11 6.49
N ASP A 54 4.49 -3.42 5.45
CA ASP A 54 5.66 -2.54 5.54
C ASP A 54 5.23 -1.22 6.19
N ALA A 55 5.85 -0.83 7.30
CA ALA A 55 5.55 0.42 7.97
C ALA A 55 6.77 1.02 8.68
N LEU A 56 6.84 2.36 8.74
CA LEU A 56 7.53 2.99 9.86
C LEU A 56 6.65 2.89 11.08
N PHE A 57 7.23 2.67 12.25
CA PHE A 57 6.49 2.72 13.48
C PHE A 57 7.31 3.24 14.65
N VAL A 58 6.63 3.93 15.55
CA VAL A 58 7.20 4.53 16.75
C VAL A 58 6.27 4.22 17.93
N PRO A 59 6.80 3.68 19.05
CA PRO A 59 8.18 3.26 19.27
C PRO A 59 8.49 1.89 18.65
N ALA A 60 9.66 1.77 18.02
CA ALA A 60 10.02 0.59 17.23
C ALA A 60 10.18 -0.72 18.05
N PRO A 61 10.86 -0.73 19.20
CA PRO A 61 11.07 -1.98 19.95
C PRO A 61 9.76 -2.62 20.45
N GLU A 62 8.86 -1.82 21.01
CA GLU A 62 7.62 -2.28 21.61
C GLU A 62 6.63 -2.75 20.56
N VAL A 63 6.43 -1.97 19.48
CA VAL A 63 5.55 -2.36 18.38
C VAL A 63 6.02 -3.64 17.73
N ARG A 64 7.33 -3.78 17.47
CA ARG A 64 7.90 -5.00 16.87
C ARG A 64 7.66 -6.22 17.77
N ARG A 65 7.97 -6.11 19.07
CA ARG A 65 7.77 -7.21 20.02
C ARG A 65 6.31 -7.66 20.06
N ILE A 66 5.36 -6.72 20.15
CA ILE A 66 3.93 -7.05 20.21
C ILE A 66 3.45 -7.67 18.90
N ALA A 67 3.89 -7.15 17.75
CA ALA A 67 3.53 -7.71 16.45
C ALA A 67 4.09 -9.14 16.26
N GLU A 68 5.33 -9.39 16.68
CA GLU A 68 5.93 -10.74 16.68
C GLU A 68 5.10 -11.71 17.55
N GLU A 69 4.62 -11.28 18.72
CA GLU A 69 3.76 -12.09 19.61
C GLU A 69 2.37 -12.38 19.01
N MET A 70 1.88 -11.54 18.09
CA MET A 70 0.63 -11.76 17.36
C MET A 70 0.76 -12.79 16.24
N SER A 71 1.97 -13.06 15.75
CA SER A 71 2.17 -13.90 14.55
C SER A 71 1.62 -15.32 14.70
N GLY A 72 1.94 -16.00 15.80
CA GLY A 72 1.58 -17.39 16.06
C GLY A 72 0.06 -17.66 16.05
N PRO A 73 -0.74 -16.95 16.86
CA PRO A 73 -2.20 -17.10 16.89
C PRO A 73 -2.90 -16.94 15.53
N HIS A 74 -2.35 -16.10 14.65
CA HIS A 74 -2.91 -15.82 13.32
C HIS A 74 -2.30 -16.64 12.19
N GLY A 75 -1.28 -17.46 12.49
CA GLY A 75 -0.51 -18.17 11.46
C GLY A 75 0.21 -17.23 10.49
N LEU A 76 0.54 -16.02 10.94
CA LEU A 76 1.35 -15.05 10.20
C LEU A 76 2.83 -15.37 10.36
N GLU A 77 3.66 -14.87 9.44
CA GLU A 77 5.10 -14.85 9.65
C GLU A 77 5.45 -13.86 10.79
N PRO A 78 6.53 -14.10 11.57
CA PRO A 78 6.91 -13.22 12.67
C PRO A 78 7.13 -11.76 12.27
N ASP A 79 7.52 -11.51 11.02
CA ASP A 79 7.80 -10.20 10.45
C ASP A 79 6.65 -9.65 9.58
N TRP A 80 5.41 -10.12 9.80
CA TRP A 80 4.22 -9.63 9.10
C TRP A 80 4.03 -8.12 9.22
N LEU A 81 4.52 -7.50 10.30
CA LEU A 81 4.69 -6.05 10.43
C LEU A 81 6.19 -5.76 10.53
N ASN A 82 6.75 -5.10 9.52
CA ASN A 82 8.19 -4.82 9.47
C ASN A 82 8.47 -3.40 8.95
N ASP A 83 9.70 -2.93 9.15
CA ASP A 83 10.17 -1.59 8.76
C ASP A 83 11.20 -1.61 7.62
N ALA A 84 11.16 -2.64 6.75
CA ALA A 84 12.09 -2.80 5.64
C ALA A 84 12.05 -1.62 4.65
N ALA A 85 10.93 -0.92 4.57
CA ALA A 85 10.75 0.24 3.70
C ALA A 85 11.41 1.53 4.24
N LYS A 86 11.86 1.59 5.51
CA LYS A 86 12.37 2.81 6.16
C LYS A 86 13.49 3.51 5.40
N GLY A 87 14.39 2.76 4.76
CA GLY A 87 15.52 3.31 4.00
C GLY A 87 15.16 3.92 2.64
N PHE A 88 13.92 3.75 2.18
CA PHE A 88 13.46 4.16 0.85
C PHE A 88 12.51 5.36 0.87
N LEU A 89 12.18 5.86 2.06
CA LEU A 89 11.22 6.92 2.24
C LEU A 89 11.82 8.28 1.88
N PRO A 90 11.18 9.07 1.00
CA PRO A 90 11.70 10.36 0.54
C PRO A 90 11.64 11.48 1.58
N GLY A 91 11.24 11.19 2.82
CA GLY A 91 11.08 12.17 3.89
C GLY A 91 9.65 12.17 4.44
N THR A 92 9.21 13.32 4.95
CA THR A 92 7.86 13.49 5.51
C THR A 92 6.83 13.64 4.39
N ASP A 93 5.69 12.96 4.53
CA ASP A 93 4.51 13.22 3.73
C ASP A 93 3.69 14.35 4.35
N GLU A 94 3.33 15.36 3.55
CA GLU A 94 2.56 16.52 4.04
C GLU A 94 1.08 16.19 4.24
N HIS A 95 0.55 15.21 3.52
CA HIS A 95 -0.89 14.92 3.49
C HIS A 95 -1.20 13.42 3.64
N PRO A 96 -0.72 12.76 4.71
CA PRO A 96 -1.00 11.34 4.93
C PRO A 96 -2.49 11.12 5.22
N HIS A 97 -2.99 9.93 4.90
CA HIS A 97 -4.37 9.53 5.17
C HIS A 97 -4.45 8.61 6.40
N THR A 98 -5.28 8.97 7.39
CA THR A 98 -5.58 8.08 8.52
C THR A 98 -6.50 6.94 8.07
N VAL A 99 -6.07 5.70 8.32
CA VAL A 99 -6.81 4.47 7.94
C VAL A 99 -7.27 3.66 9.16
N PHE A 100 -6.71 3.92 10.33
CA PHE A 100 -7.13 3.39 11.61
C PHE A 100 -6.70 4.37 12.71
N GLU A 101 -7.58 4.59 13.69
CA GLU A 101 -7.29 5.46 14.84
C GLU A 101 -8.00 4.94 16.08
N SER A 102 -7.28 4.99 17.20
CA SER A 102 -7.71 4.60 18.53
C SER A 102 -6.93 5.43 19.57
N GLU A 103 -7.22 5.27 20.86
CA GLU A 103 -6.45 5.95 21.92
C GLU A 103 -4.98 5.52 21.98
N SER A 104 -4.66 4.28 21.59
CA SER A 104 -3.31 3.69 21.69
C SER A 104 -2.56 3.59 20.36
N LEU A 105 -3.25 3.71 19.23
CA LEU A 105 -2.69 3.48 17.90
C LEU A 105 -3.28 4.42 16.85
N LEU A 106 -2.40 5.14 16.16
CA LEU A 106 -2.69 5.87 14.93
C LEU A 106 -2.01 5.17 13.75
N VAL A 107 -2.77 4.81 12.72
CA VAL A 107 -2.23 4.25 11.47
C VAL A 107 -2.55 5.17 10.31
N GLN A 108 -1.50 5.59 9.62
CA GLN A 108 -1.58 6.41 8.42
C GLN A 108 -0.96 5.68 7.23
N VAL A 109 -1.41 6.03 6.03
CA VAL A 109 -0.80 5.64 4.76
C VAL A 109 -0.39 6.90 3.98
N PRO A 110 0.60 6.82 3.07
CA PRO A 110 0.99 7.96 2.28
C PRO A 110 -0.12 8.48 1.38
N SER A 111 -0.06 9.76 1.04
CA SER A 111 -0.73 10.39 -0.09
C SER A 111 -0.42 9.66 -1.40
N PRO A 112 -1.31 9.75 -2.41
CA PRO A 112 -1.12 9.03 -3.66
C PRO A 112 0.16 9.47 -4.40
N GLU A 113 0.55 10.75 -4.31
CA GLU A 113 1.79 11.29 -4.86
C GLU A 113 3.03 10.67 -4.21
N TYR A 114 3.05 10.61 -2.88
CA TYR A 114 4.16 10.02 -2.13
C TYR A 114 4.30 8.54 -2.45
N LEU A 115 3.20 7.79 -2.46
CA LEU A 115 3.22 6.36 -2.76
C LEU A 115 3.62 6.11 -4.21
N LEU A 116 3.14 6.91 -5.17
CA LEU A 116 3.55 6.80 -6.57
C LEU A 116 5.05 7.01 -6.72
N ALA A 117 5.61 8.04 -6.09
CA ALA A 117 7.04 8.30 -6.14
C ALA A 117 7.86 7.13 -5.58
N MET A 118 7.43 6.54 -4.46
CA MET A 118 8.06 5.33 -3.92
C MET A 118 8.00 4.15 -4.89
N LYS A 119 6.84 3.91 -5.53
CA LYS A 119 6.68 2.81 -6.50
C LYS A 119 7.57 2.99 -7.72
N LEU A 120 7.64 4.21 -8.27
CA LEU A 120 8.51 4.54 -9.39
C LEU A 120 10.00 4.40 -9.02
N HIS A 121 10.38 4.82 -7.81
CA HIS A 121 11.76 4.77 -7.35
C HIS A 121 12.25 3.34 -7.06
N ALA A 122 11.39 2.53 -6.44
CA ALA A 122 11.68 1.14 -6.11
C ALA A 122 11.58 0.23 -7.35
N SER A 123 10.45 0.30 -8.07
CA SER A 123 10.09 -0.44 -9.30
C SER A 123 10.68 -1.84 -9.35
N ARG A 124 10.36 -2.66 -8.35
CA ARG A 124 11.03 -3.96 -8.12
C ARG A 124 10.49 -5.06 -9.01
N ASP A 125 9.21 -5.01 -9.33
CA ASP A 125 8.48 -6.03 -10.08
C ASP A 125 7.30 -5.43 -10.85
N ASP A 126 6.58 -6.28 -11.61
CA ASP A 126 5.39 -5.88 -12.37
C ASP A 126 4.27 -5.35 -11.49
N ARG A 127 4.23 -5.77 -10.22
CA ARG A 127 3.20 -5.36 -9.27
C ARG A 127 3.42 -3.92 -8.82
N ASP A 128 4.66 -3.49 -8.63
CA ASP A 128 4.98 -2.08 -8.39
C ASP A 128 4.58 -1.18 -9.58
N LEU A 129 4.80 -1.65 -10.82
CA LEU A 129 4.40 -0.93 -12.04
C LEU A 129 2.88 -0.82 -12.18
N ASP A 130 2.17 -1.90 -11.82
CA ASP A 130 0.71 -1.96 -11.82
C ASP A 130 0.09 -1.05 -10.75
N ASP A 131 0.67 -1.03 -9.56
CA ASP A 131 0.29 -0.11 -8.48
C ASP A 131 0.54 1.35 -8.90
N ALA A 132 1.71 1.62 -9.51
CA ALA A 132 2.06 2.94 -10.02
C ALA A 132 1.08 3.39 -11.12
N ALA A 133 0.65 2.50 -12.02
CA ALA A 133 -0.33 2.83 -13.06
C ALA A 133 -1.71 3.17 -12.48
N LEU A 134 -2.13 2.50 -11.40
CA LEU A 134 -3.36 2.83 -10.69
C LEU A 134 -3.27 4.22 -10.05
N LEU A 135 -2.16 4.51 -9.36
CA LEU A 135 -1.92 5.81 -8.72
C LEU A 135 -1.79 6.94 -9.75
N PHE A 136 -1.13 6.68 -10.88
CA PHE A 136 -1.06 7.60 -12.02
C PHE A 136 -2.45 8.05 -12.49
N ASN A 137 -3.35 7.10 -12.75
CA ASN A 137 -4.72 7.41 -13.15
C ASN A 137 -5.50 8.14 -12.04
N ARG A 138 -5.31 7.74 -10.78
CA ARG A 138 -5.96 8.38 -9.63
C ARG A 138 -5.55 9.84 -9.45
N LEU A 139 -4.29 10.16 -9.73
CA LEU A 139 -3.76 11.53 -9.70
C LEU A 139 -4.18 12.35 -10.92
N GLY A 140 -4.81 11.73 -11.91
CA GLY A 140 -5.21 12.39 -13.16
C GLY A 140 -4.03 12.70 -14.07
N TYR A 141 -2.89 12.03 -13.89
CA TYR A 141 -1.76 12.16 -14.80
C TYR A 141 -2.13 11.55 -16.16
N THR A 142 -1.51 12.10 -17.20
CA THR A 142 -1.76 11.76 -18.61
C THR A 142 -0.48 11.50 -19.38
N ILE A 143 0.67 11.95 -18.88
CA ILE A 143 1.96 11.76 -19.55
C ILE A 143 3.05 11.32 -18.57
N ALA A 144 3.99 10.52 -19.07
CA ALA A 144 5.14 10.02 -18.31
C ALA A 144 6.00 11.14 -17.68
N GLN A 145 6.01 12.35 -18.26
CA GLN A 145 6.77 13.47 -17.73
C GLN A 145 6.30 13.90 -16.34
N GLU A 146 5.00 13.77 -16.03
CA GLU A 146 4.45 14.11 -14.71
C GLU A 146 5.05 13.22 -13.60
N CYS A 147 5.31 11.94 -13.89
CA CYS A 147 6.03 11.05 -12.98
C CYS A 147 7.48 11.49 -12.74
N ILE A 148 8.15 12.00 -13.78
CA ILE A 148 9.53 12.47 -13.66
C ILE A 148 9.59 13.77 -12.86
N ASP A 149 8.62 14.66 -13.06
CA ASP A 149 8.50 15.90 -12.31
C ASP A 149 8.22 15.61 -10.83
N LEU A 150 7.29 14.68 -10.55
CA LEU A 150 7.00 14.17 -9.21
C LEU A 150 8.26 13.61 -8.52
N LEU A 151 8.98 12.71 -9.21
CA LEU A 151 10.22 12.13 -8.69
C LEU A 151 11.29 13.18 -8.39
N THR A 152 11.37 14.23 -9.22
CA THR A 152 12.34 15.33 -9.04
C THR A 152 11.97 16.26 -7.90
N ALA A 153 10.67 16.42 -7.62
CA ALA A 153 10.19 17.20 -6.49
C ALA A 153 10.39 16.47 -5.15
N ILE A 154 10.25 15.14 -5.15
CA ILE A 154 10.25 14.32 -3.93
C ILE A 154 11.64 13.79 -3.58
N TYR A 155 12.43 13.34 -4.56
CA TYR A 155 13.76 12.79 -4.33
C TYR A 155 14.86 13.78 -4.78
N PRO A 156 16.00 13.84 -4.06
CA PRO A 156 17.15 14.60 -4.51
C PRO A 156 17.58 14.16 -5.91
N THR A 157 17.89 15.10 -6.81
CA THR A 157 18.18 14.82 -8.23
C THR A 157 19.27 13.77 -8.45
N GLY A 158 20.24 13.66 -7.53
CA GLY A 158 21.30 12.63 -7.57
C GLY A 158 20.82 11.19 -7.35
N GLN A 159 19.58 10.98 -6.89
CA GLN A 159 18.96 9.67 -6.73
C GLN A 159 18.16 9.25 -7.97
N LEU A 160 18.00 10.14 -8.96
CA LEU A 160 17.30 9.83 -10.19
C LEU A 160 18.25 9.20 -11.21
N LEU A 161 18.08 7.89 -11.40
CA LEU A 161 18.75 7.11 -12.43
C LEU A 161 18.03 7.20 -13.78
N PRO A 162 18.74 7.03 -14.91
CA PRO A 162 18.13 6.99 -16.25
C PRO A 162 16.97 5.99 -16.38
N ARG A 163 17.00 4.89 -15.61
CA ARG A 163 15.93 3.88 -15.61
C ARG A 163 14.55 4.43 -15.28
N HIS A 164 14.46 5.50 -14.47
CA HIS A 164 13.17 6.06 -14.06
C HIS A 164 12.38 6.64 -15.23
N ARG A 165 13.05 7.08 -16.30
CA ARG A 165 12.37 7.52 -17.54
C ARG A 165 11.63 6.37 -18.21
N TYR A 166 12.29 5.22 -18.37
CA TYR A 166 11.65 4.03 -18.92
C TYR A 166 10.51 3.51 -18.03
N ILE A 167 10.69 3.55 -16.70
CA ILE A 167 9.64 3.17 -15.75
C ILE A 167 8.43 4.09 -15.89
N ALA A 168 8.64 5.41 -15.99
CA ALA A 168 7.55 6.37 -16.16
C ALA A 168 6.78 6.17 -17.49
N GLU A 169 7.49 5.87 -18.58
CA GLU A 169 6.89 5.55 -19.89
C GLU A 169 6.06 4.26 -19.83
N GLU A 170 6.58 3.22 -19.18
CA GLU A 170 5.89 1.94 -18.97
C GLU A 170 4.64 2.13 -18.11
N VAL A 171 4.73 2.87 -17.01
CA VAL A 171 3.59 3.19 -16.13
C VAL A 171 2.50 3.94 -16.89
N ALA A 172 2.86 4.97 -17.67
CA ALA A 172 1.88 5.69 -18.48
C ALA A 172 1.22 4.78 -19.52
N THR A 173 1.99 3.89 -20.16
CA THR A 173 1.46 2.91 -21.13
C THR A 173 0.44 1.97 -20.47
N ARG A 174 0.78 1.41 -19.31
CA ARG A 174 -0.12 0.54 -18.53
C ARG A 174 -1.36 1.29 -18.04
N ALA A 175 -1.19 2.52 -17.60
CA ALA A 175 -2.27 3.36 -17.09
C ALA A 175 -3.32 3.64 -18.17
N HIS A 176 -2.89 4.00 -19.39
CA HIS A 176 -3.77 4.19 -20.54
C HIS A 176 -4.48 2.89 -20.94
N ALA A 177 -3.75 1.77 -21.00
CA ALA A 177 -4.34 0.48 -21.32
C ALA A 177 -5.44 0.06 -20.32
N ARG A 178 -5.30 0.43 -19.05
CA ARG A 178 -6.32 0.21 -18.00
C ARG A 178 -7.53 1.13 -18.16
N HIS A 179 -7.30 2.39 -18.53
CA HIS A 179 -8.37 3.37 -18.75
C HIS A 179 -9.22 3.02 -19.98
N ASP A 180 -8.59 2.50 -21.02
CA ASP A 180 -9.26 2.14 -22.28
C ASP A 180 -9.93 0.75 -22.24
N ALA A 181 -9.70 -0.04 -21.18
CA ALA A 181 -10.36 -1.33 -21.00
C ALA A 181 -11.86 -1.12 -20.75
N PRO A 182 -12.76 -1.71 -21.58
CA PRO A 182 -14.19 -1.57 -21.38
C PRO A 182 -14.58 -2.15 -20.02
N THR A 183 -15.29 -1.36 -19.20
CA THR A 183 -15.94 -1.86 -17.98
C THR A 183 -16.86 -3.02 -18.36
N THR A 184 -16.43 -4.25 -18.12
CA THR A 184 -17.31 -5.42 -18.22
C THR A 184 -18.35 -5.34 -17.11
N ALA A 185 -19.47 -4.68 -17.40
CA ALA A 185 -20.68 -4.79 -16.61
C ALA A 185 -21.12 -6.27 -16.57
N PRO A 186 -21.67 -6.77 -15.46
CA PRO A 186 -22.21 -8.12 -15.40
C PRO A 186 -23.30 -8.26 -16.46
N ARG A 187 -23.15 -9.25 -17.35
CA ARG A 187 -24.19 -9.59 -18.32
C ARG A 187 -25.40 -10.12 -17.56
N GLU A 188 -26.45 -9.31 -17.45
CA GLU A 188 -27.75 -9.74 -16.91
C GLU A 188 -28.16 -11.06 -17.57
N ALA A 189 -28.45 -12.06 -16.73
CA ALA A 189 -28.94 -13.35 -17.19
C ALA A 189 -30.32 -13.16 -17.86
N PRO A 190 -30.61 -13.82 -19.00
CA PRO A 190 -31.91 -13.71 -19.62
C PRO A 190 -33.00 -14.24 -18.67
N PRO A 191 -34.19 -13.62 -18.64
CA PRO A 191 -35.27 -14.07 -17.77
C PRO A 191 -35.65 -15.51 -18.15
N GLY A 192 -35.66 -16.38 -17.14
CA GLY A 192 -36.04 -17.78 -17.29
C GLY A 192 -37.42 -17.91 -17.93
N THR A 193 -37.50 -18.66 -19.01
CA THR A 193 -38.75 -19.08 -19.62
C THR A 193 -39.51 -19.97 -18.66
N ASP A 194 -40.61 -19.44 -18.15
CA ASP A 194 -41.65 -20.16 -17.42
C ASP A 194 -42.31 -21.17 -18.37
N HIS A 195 -42.13 -22.46 -18.13
CA HIS A 195 -42.87 -23.52 -18.79
C HIS A 195 -43.86 -24.13 -17.80
N ARG A 196 -45.15 -23.86 -18.09
CA ARG A 196 -46.34 -24.57 -17.63
C ARG A 196 -46.21 -26.08 -17.67
#